data_AF-F8QHB2-F1
#
_entry.id   AF-F8QHB2-F1
#
_cell.length_a   1.000
_cell.length_b   1.000
_cell.length_c   1.000
_cell.angle_alpha   90.00
_cell.angle_beta   90.00
_cell.angle_gamma   90.00
#
_symmetry.space_group_name_H-M   'P 1'
#
loop_
_entity.id
_entity.type
_entity.pdbx_description
1 polymer ?
#
loop_
_entity_poly.entity_id
_entity_poly.type
_entity_poly.pdbx_seq_one_letter_code
_entity_poly.pdbx_strand_id
1 'polypeptide(L)'
;MPKKKCSKCSQGDSTPMMRCSKCKNRLYCSKECQIADWFSHKEHCASAPSAQNTNVTGIVIACNKDRVHNPIFQSTVIEPTHQIHSLGIECPLFNQVGFPIVMYRHIRQNSLTMHRDPGLDNQIATYLMIEPTNGFATPE
;
A
#
# COMPACT_ATOMS: atom_id res chain seq x y z
N MET A 1 -20.46 -6.64 5.08
CA MET A 1 -19.55 -5.47 4.95
C MET A 1 -19.02 -5.10 6.33
N PRO A 2 -17.72 -4.81 6.49
CA PRO A 2 -17.16 -4.42 7.79
C PRO A 2 -17.78 -3.10 8.25
N LYS A 3 -18.32 -3.09 9.46
CA LYS A 3 -19.00 -1.95 10.08
C LYS A 3 -18.00 -0.85 10.41
N LYS A 4 -18.27 0.39 10.00
CA LYS A 4 -17.43 1.56 10.34
C LYS A 4 -17.65 1.92 11.81
N LYS A 5 -16.57 1.99 12.59
CA LYS A 5 -16.62 2.25 14.04
C LYS A 5 -15.81 3.49 14.39
N CYS A 6 -16.25 4.22 15.41
CA CYS A 6 -15.52 5.33 15.99
C CYS A 6 -14.22 4.81 16.63
N SER A 7 -13.11 5.49 16.37
CA SER A 7 -11.79 5.11 16.88
C SER A 7 -11.63 5.33 18.39
N LYS A 8 -12.51 6.13 19.01
CA LYS A 8 -12.48 6.43 20.44
C LYS A 8 -13.49 5.63 21.27
N CYS A 9 -14.77 5.64 20.86
CA CYS A 9 -15.85 5.03 21.63
C CYS A 9 -16.37 3.71 21.05
N SER A 10 -15.82 3.25 19.91
CA SER A 10 -16.16 1.99 19.25
C SER A 10 -17.62 1.84 18.80
N GLN A 11 -18.45 2.88 18.94
CA GLN A 11 -19.82 2.92 18.43
C GLN A 11 -19.81 3.00 16.90
N GLY A 12 -20.75 2.32 16.25
CA GLY A 12 -20.85 2.25 14.80
C GLY A 12 -22.28 2.08 14.29
N ASP A 13 -22.46 2.47 13.03
CA ASP A 13 -23.60 2.24 12.11
C ASP A 13 -24.78 3.23 12.02
N SER A 14 -24.97 4.18 12.94
CA SER A 14 -26.15 5.09 12.87
C SER A 14 -25.86 6.60 12.84
N THR A 15 -24.59 7.02 12.87
CA THR A 15 -24.21 8.44 12.84
C THR A 15 -23.27 8.77 11.68
N PRO A 16 -23.39 9.96 11.06
CA PRO A 16 -22.44 10.42 10.06
C PRO A 16 -21.05 10.50 10.71
N MET A 17 -20.13 9.67 10.23
CA MET A 17 -18.76 9.64 10.75
C MET A 17 -17.87 10.63 10.02
N MET A 18 -17.06 11.34 10.78
CA MET A 18 -16.02 12.22 10.25
C MET A 18 -14.67 11.52 10.26
N ARG A 19 -13.85 11.79 9.24
CA ARG A 19 -12.46 11.38 9.21
C ARG A 19 -11.58 12.47 9.82
N CYS A 20 -10.46 12.08 10.41
CA CYS A 20 -9.41 13.05 10.77
C CYS A 20 -9.03 13.88 9.53
N SER A 21 -9.06 15.21 9.63
CA SER A 21 -8.76 16.11 8.51
C SER A 21 -7.32 16.00 8.02
N LYS A 22 -6.38 15.66 8.90
CA LYS A 22 -4.95 15.52 8.59
C LYS A 22 -4.63 14.16 7.97
N CYS A 23 -4.93 13.06 8.68
CA CYS A 23 -4.52 11.73 8.25
C CYS A 23 -5.54 10.98 7.39
N LYS A 24 -6.82 11.37 7.43
CA LYS A 24 -7.97 10.65 6.81
C LYS A 24 -8.13 9.16 7.17
N ASN A 25 -7.26 8.62 8.04
CA ASN A 25 -7.17 7.21 8.43
C ASN A 25 -8.03 6.85 9.65
N ARG A 26 -8.27 7.79 10.57
CA ARG A 26 -9.14 7.57 11.75
C ARG A 26 -10.56 8.10 11.51
N LEU A 27 -11.55 7.35 11.99
CA LEU A 27 -12.97 7.69 11.95
C LEU A 27 -13.48 8.05 13.35
N TYR A 28 -14.33 9.06 13.44
CA TYR A 28 -14.94 9.54 14.68
C TYR A 28 -16.43 9.81 14.46
N CYS A 29 -17.26 9.57 15.47
CA CYS A 29 -18.67 9.96 15.44
C CYS A 29 -18.87 11.45 15.79
N SER A 30 -17.88 12.11 16.39
CA SER A 30 -17.95 13.51 16.78
C SER A 30 -16.56 14.14 16.96
N LYS A 31 -16.52 15.47 17.05
CA LYS A 31 -15.28 16.24 17.29
C LYS A 31 -14.71 15.95 18.68
N GLU A 32 -15.57 15.70 19.66
CA GLU A 32 -15.20 15.34 21.03
C GLU A 32 -14.45 14.01 21.06
N CYS A 33 -14.92 13.02 20.29
CA CYS A 33 -14.22 11.75 20.13
C CYS A 33 -12.85 11.90 19.45
N GLN A 34 -12.72 12.82 18.48
CA GLN A 34 -11.44 13.12 17.85
C GLN A 34 -10.45 13.76 18.84
N ILE A 35 -10.90 14.74 19.64
CA ILE A 35 -10.08 15.42 20.65
C ILE A 35 -9.67 14.45 21.75
N ALA A 36 -10.57 13.59 22.21
CA ALA A 36 -10.30 12.61 23.25
C ALA A 36 -9.38 11.47 22.79
N ASP A 37 -9.28 11.22 21.48
CA ASP A 37 -8.29 10.30 20.89
C ASP A 37 -6.98 11.02 20.54
N TRP A 38 -6.93 12.36 20.55
CA TRP A 38 -5.77 13.12 20.05
C TRP A 38 -4.46 12.76 20.76
N PHE A 39 -4.50 12.53 22.07
CA PHE A 39 -3.29 12.20 22.83
C PHE A 39 -2.61 10.91 22.32
N SER A 40 -3.38 9.87 22.00
CA SER A 40 -2.92 8.61 21.42
C SER A 40 -2.74 8.68 19.90
N HIS A 41 -3.56 9.48 19.24
CA HIS A 41 -3.56 9.59 17.79
C HIS A 41 -2.39 10.41 17.25
N LYS A 42 -1.99 11.50 17.92
CA LYS A 42 -1.06 12.52 17.39
C LYS A 42 0.26 11.94 16.88
N GLU A 43 0.82 10.96 17.58
CA GLU A 43 2.11 10.32 17.24
C GLU A 43 2.05 9.58 15.91
N HIS A 44 0.87 9.02 15.61
CA HIS A 44 0.58 8.27 14.39
C HIS A 44 -0.31 9.08 13.43
N CYS A 45 -0.52 10.37 13.72
CA CYS A 45 -1.23 11.31 12.86
C CYS A 45 -0.26 11.88 11.82
N ALA A 46 0.32 10.96 11.04
CA ALA A 46 0.93 11.32 9.77
C ALA A 46 -0.18 11.81 8.85
N SER A 47 0.09 12.84 8.06
CA SER A 47 -0.77 13.10 6.92
C SER A 47 -0.95 11.77 6.19
N ALA A 48 -2.16 11.47 5.70
CA ALA A 48 -2.22 10.56 4.55
C ALA A 48 -1.13 11.06 3.60
N PRO A 49 -0.40 10.21 2.87
CA PRO A 49 0.40 10.71 1.78
C PRO A 49 -0.57 11.54 0.93
N SER A 50 -0.53 12.87 1.14
CA SER A 50 -0.98 13.84 0.18
C SER A 50 -0.24 13.35 -1.02
N ALA A 51 -0.95 12.86 -2.05
CA ALA A 51 -0.36 12.48 -3.31
C ALA A 51 0.71 13.54 -3.58
N GLN A 52 1.96 13.21 -3.27
CA GLN A 52 2.97 14.24 -3.21
C GLN A 52 3.18 14.48 -4.69
N ASN A 53 2.81 15.68 -5.15
CA ASN A 53 2.87 16.04 -6.55
C ASN A 53 4.33 16.33 -6.93
N THR A 54 5.21 15.45 -6.48
CA THR A 54 6.65 15.51 -6.58
C THR A 54 7.12 14.14 -7.00
N ASN A 55 8.09 14.14 -7.90
CA ASN A 55 8.65 12.92 -8.42
C ASN A 55 9.39 12.22 -7.29
N VAL A 56 9.20 10.90 -7.18
CA VAL A 56 9.91 10.08 -6.19
C VAL A 56 10.84 9.11 -6.89
N THR A 57 11.94 8.73 -6.23
CA THR A 57 12.81 7.67 -6.75
C THR A 57 12.18 6.31 -6.49
N GLY A 58 12.03 5.52 -7.55
CA GLY A 58 11.59 4.14 -7.50
C GLY A 58 12.67 3.18 -7.97
N ILE A 59 12.40 1.88 -7.81
CA ILE A 59 13.23 0.80 -8.32
C ILE A 59 12.36 -0.09 -9.22
N VAL A 60 12.76 -0.24 -10.47
CA VAL A 60 12.20 -1.25 -11.38
C VAL A 60 12.94 -2.56 -11.15
N ILE A 61 12.19 -3.64 -10.92
CA ILE A 61 12.73 -4.99 -10.87
C ILE A 61 12.48 -5.64 -12.23
N ALA A 62 13.55 -5.90 -12.98
CA ALA A 62 13.45 -6.50 -14.32
C ALA A 62 12.89 -7.94 -14.25
N CYS A 63 11.99 -8.28 -15.19
CA CYS A 63 11.55 -9.65 -15.40
C CYS A 63 12.65 -10.50 -16.07
N ASN A 64 12.48 -11.82 -16.12
CA ASN A 64 13.49 -12.73 -16.68
C ASN A 64 13.94 -12.35 -18.10
N LYS A 65 13.00 -11.94 -18.96
CA LYS A 65 13.29 -11.52 -20.34
C LYS A 65 14.10 -10.23 -20.39
N ASP A 66 13.76 -9.26 -19.54
CA ASP A 66 14.43 -7.95 -19.54
C ASP A 66 15.83 -8.00 -18.91
N ARG A 67 16.07 -8.95 -17.99
CA ARG A 67 17.38 -9.17 -17.35
C ARG A 67 18.50 -9.54 -18.31
N VAL A 68 18.16 -10.02 -19.51
CA VAL A 68 19.16 -10.32 -20.55
C VAL A 68 19.89 -9.05 -20.99
N HIS A 69 19.21 -7.90 -20.95
CA HIS A 69 19.75 -6.62 -21.43
C HIS A 69 19.82 -5.53 -20.37
N ASN A 70 19.18 -5.73 -19.21
CA ASN A 70 19.08 -4.72 -18.16
C ASN A 70 19.53 -5.28 -16.79
N PRO A 71 20.06 -4.43 -15.90
CA PRO A 71 20.29 -4.80 -14.50
C PRO A 71 19.00 -5.28 -13.83
N ILE A 72 19.13 -6.18 -12.84
CA ILE A 72 17.99 -6.69 -12.07
C ILE A 72 17.22 -5.56 -11.39
N PHE A 73 17.94 -4.60 -10.79
CA PHE A 73 17.38 -3.42 -10.13
C PHE A 73 17.83 -2.17 -10.87
N GLN A 74 16.88 -1.36 -11.32
CA GLN A 74 17.16 -0.09 -11.97
C GLN A 74 16.44 1.04 -11.24
N SER A 75 17.20 2.06 -10.83
CA SER A 75 16.62 3.29 -10.29
C SER A 75 15.83 3.99 -11.38
N THR A 76 14.62 4.44 -11.06
CA THR A 76 13.77 5.22 -11.95
C THR A 76 13.13 6.39 -11.22
N VAL A 77 12.61 7.33 -11.97
CA VAL A 77 11.76 8.40 -11.45
C VAL A 77 10.30 7.97 -11.61
N ILE A 78 9.55 8.02 -10.51
CA ILE A 78 8.12 7.78 -10.49
C ILE A 78 7.44 9.14 -10.42
N GLU A 79 6.78 9.50 -11.51
CA GLU A 79 5.99 10.71 -11.61
C GLU A 79 4.72 10.62 -10.76
N PRO A 80 4.18 11.75 -10.26
CA PRO A 80 2.96 11.77 -9.43
C PRO A 80 1.72 11.15 -10.09
N THR A 81 1.71 11.08 -11.42
CA THR A 81 0.65 10.49 -12.24
C THR A 81 0.75 8.97 -12.35
N HIS A 82 1.84 8.36 -11.87
CA HIS A 82 2.06 6.93 -11.98
C HIS A 82 1.04 6.15 -11.15
N GLN A 83 0.53 5.05 -11.73
CA GLN A 83 -0.51 4.24 -11.11
C GLN A 83 -0.10 3.56 -9.80
N ILE A 84 1.21 3.49 -9.50
CA ILE A 84 1.72 2.96 -8.22
C ILE A 84 1.16 3.72 -7.00
N HIS A 85 0.86 5.02 -7.15
CA HIS A 85 0.34 5.81 -6.04
C HIS A 85 -1.11 5.45 -5.66
N SER A 86 -1.88 4.86 -6.56
CA SER A 86 -3.28 4.51 -6.34
C SER A 86 -3.53 3.00 -6.34
N LEU A 87 -2.73 2.23 -7.08
CA LEU A 87 -2.88 0.80 -7.28
C LEU A 87 -1.72 -0.02 -6.69
N GLY A 88 -0.68 0.64 -6.17
CA GLY A 88 0.41 -0.03 -5.48
C GLY A 88 -0.05 -0.69 -4.19
N ILE A 89 0.58 -1.81 -3.86
CA ILE A 89 0.28 -2.61 -2.68
C ILE A 89 1.48 -2.54 -1.74
N GLU A 90 1.22 -2.36 -0.45
CA GLU A 90 2.28 -2.42 0.56
C GLU A 90 2.89 -3.82 0.62
N CYS A 91 4.22 -3.85 0.65
CA CYS A 91 5.01 -5.05 0.76
C CYS A 91 4.86 -5.66 2.18
N PRO A 92 4.22 -6.85 2.34
CA PRO A 92 3.94 -7.44 3.64
C PRO A 92 5.20 -7.67 4.49
N LEU A 93 6.29 -8.09 3.85
CA LEU A 93 7.57 -8.31 4.48
C LEU A 93 8.12 -7.02 5.14
N PHE A 94 8.02 -5.91 4.42
CA PHE A 94 8.60 -4.64 4.85
C PHE A 94 7.71 -3.88 5.85
N ASN A 95 6.42 -4.20 5.88
CA ASN A 95 5.52 -3.73 6.94
C ASN A 95 5.95 -4.20 8.34
N GLN A 96 6.61 -5.35 8.46
CA GLN A 96 7.10 -5.86 9.74
C GLN A 96 8.31 -5.10 10.29
N VAL A 97 9.09 -4.44 9.43
CA VAL A 97 10.33 -3.73 9.82
C VAL A 97 10.13 -2.22 9.94
N GLY A 98 8.89 -1.73 9.86
CA GLY A 98 8.56 -0.30 10.03
C GLY A 98 8.98 0.58 8.86
N PHE A 99 9.28 0.00 7.69
CA PHE A 99 9.66 0.74 6.48
C PHE A 99 8.81 0.24 5.29
N PRO A 100 7.55 0.68 5.16
CA PRO A 100 6.64 0.16 4.14
C PRO A 100 7.14 0.52 2.75
N ILE A 101 7.45 -0.50 1.96
CA ILE A 101 7.75 -0.36 0.52
C ILE A 101 6.45 -0.61 -0.25
N VAL A 102 6.14 0.25 -1.20
CA VAL A 102 5.01 0.06 -2.12
C VAL A 102 5.49 -0.65 -3.38
N MET A 103 4.85 -1.77 -3.70
CA MET A 103 5.11 -2.57 -4.89
C MET A 103 3.98 -2.37 -5.90
N TYR A 104 4.31 -2.32 -7.19
CA TYR A 104 3.32 -2.25 -8.27
C TYR A 104 3.73 -3.15 -9.43
N ARG A 105 2.81 -4.00 -9.86
CA ARG A 105 2.96 -4.84 -11.05
C ARG A 105 2.13 -4.28 -12.20
N HIS A 106 2.75 -4.20 -13.38
CA HIS A 106 2.07 -3.78 -14.61
C HIS A 106 1.04 -4.81 -15.09
N ILE A 107 1.31 -6.11 -14.87
CA ILE A 107 0.40 -7.21 -15.21
C ILE A 107 -0.44 -7.54 -13.98
N ARG A 108 -1.75 -7.26 -14.06
CA ARG A 108 -2.73 -7.47 -12.97
C ARG A 108 -3.85 -8.42 -13.37
N GLN A 109 -3.59 -9.28 -14.35
CA GLN A 109 -4.55 -10.28 -14.78
C GLN A 109 -4.66 -11.38 -13.72
N ASN A 110 -5.85 -11.97 -13.58
CA ASN A 110 -6.08 -13.05 -12.64
C ASN A 110 -5.10 -14.21 -12.91
N SER A 111 -4.37 -14.61 -11.87
CA SER A 111 -3.32 -15.65 -11.94
C SER A 111 -3.79 -17.02 -12.48
N LEU A 112 -5.10 -17.30 -12.39
CA LEU A 112 -5.71 -18.52 -12.91
C LEU A 112 -6.02 -18.44 -14.41
N THR A 113 -6.18 -17.24 -14.96
CA THR A 113 -6.59 -17.02 -16.36
C THR A 113 -5.57 -16.27 -17.19
N MET A 114 -4.49 -15.77 -16.59
CA MET A 114 -3.45 -15.02 -17.29
C MET A 114 -2.65 -15.91 -18.25
N HIS A 115 -2.26 -15.35 -19.38
CA HIS A 115 -1.30 -15.99 -20.27
C HIS A 115 0.07 -16.07 -19.57
N ARG A 116 0.56 -17.28 -19.33
CA ARG A 116 1.83 -17.51 -18.64
C ARG A 116 2.98 -17.43 -19.65
N ASP A 117 3.73 -16.33 -19.59
CA ASP A 117 5.01 -16.19 -20.28
C ASP A 117 6.15 -16.29 -19.24
N PRO A 118 6.99 -17.35 -19.27
CA PRO A 118 8.14 -17.49 -18.38
C PRO A 118 9.12 -16.31 -18.42
N GLY A 119 9.17 -15.58 -19.54
CA GLY A 119 9.98 -14.38 -19.70
C GLY A 119 9.48 -13.21 -18.84
N LEU A 120 8.17 -13.13 -18.59
CA LEU A 120 7.56 -12.08 -17.76
C LEU A 120 7.60 -12.42 -16.26
N ASP A 121 8.11 -13.60 -15.90
CA ASP A 121 8.23 -13.98 -14.50
C ASP A 121 9.23 -13.08 -13.75
N ASN A 122 8.85 -12.76 -12.51
CA ASN A 122 9.64 -11.95 -11.60
C ASN A 122 9.52 -12.51 -10.18
N GLN A 123 10.28 -13.57 -9.93
CA GLN A 123 10.30 -14.27 -8.65
C GLN A 123 10.74 -13.36 -7.49
N ILE A 124 11.65 -12.41 -7.73
CA ILE A 124 12.09 -11.44 -6.70
C ILE A 124 10.90 -10.63 -6.21
N ALA A 125 10.12 -10.06 -7.13
CA ALA A 125 8.92 -9.32 -6.78
C ALA A 125 7.88 -10.23 -6.07
N THR A 126 7.85 -11.53 -6.37
CA THR A 126 6.94 -12.48 -5.71
C THR A 126 7.36 -12.71 -4.26
N TYR A 127 8.65 -12.87 -4.00
CA TYR A 127 9.18 -13.06 -2.65
C TYR A 127 8.97 -11.86 -1.74
N LEU A 128 9.05 -10.65 -2.28
CA LEU A 128 8.72 -9.44 -1.53
C LEU A 128 7.25 -9.42 -1.08
N MET A 129 6.35 -10.04 -1.86
CA MET A 129 4.91 -10.09 -1.55
C MET A 129 4.49 -11.32 -0.75
N ILE A 130 5.44 -12.13 -0.24
CA ILE A 130 5.12 -13.23 0.65
C ILE A 130 4.70 -12.68 2.02
N GLU A 131 3.51 -13.08 2.46
CA GLU A 131 3.01 -12.80 3.80
C GLU A 131 3.85 -13.60 4.83
N PRO A 132 4.59 -12.93 5.73
CA PRO A 132 5.52 -13.63 6.62
C PRO A 132 4.82 -14.59 7.61
N THR A 133 3.53 -14.37 7.87
CA THR A 133 2.76 -15.18 8.81
C THR A 133 2.35 -16.55 8.25
N ASN A 134 2.17 -16.69 6.94
CA ASN A 134 1.68 -17.92 6.32
C ASN A 134 2.46 -18.39 5.08
N GLY A 135 3.48 -17.63 4.65
CA GLY A 135 4.31 -17.96 3.50
C GLY A 135 3.59 -17.81 2.15
N PHE A 136 2.38 -17.26 2.12
CA PHE A 136 1.58 -17.11 0.90
C PHE A 136 1.90 -15.79 0.21
N ALA A 137 2.29 -15.84 -1.05
CA ALA A 137 2.30 -14.66 -1.91
C ALA A 137 0.88 -14.48 -2.47
N THR A 138 0.16 -13.45 -1.98
CA THR A 138 -1.19 -13.16 -2.46
C THR A 138 -1.18 -12.92 -3.97
N PRO A 139 -1.96 -13.70 -4.77
CA PRO A 139 -2.21 -13.34 -6.15
C PRO A 139 -3.01 -12.03 -6.16
N GLU A 140 -2.51 -11.06 -6.93
CA GLU A 140 -3.16 -9.75 -7.12
C GLU A 140 -4.47 -9.85 -7.93
#